data_AF-A0AAW9PXG3-F1
#
_entry.id   AF-A0AAW9PXG3-F1
#
_cell.length_a   1.000
_cell.length_b   1.000
_cell.length_c   1.000
_cell.angle_alpha   90.00
_cell.angle_beta   90.00
_cell.angle_gamma   90.00
#
_symmetry.space_group_name_H-M   'P 1'
#
loop_
_entity.id
_entity.type
_entity.pdbx_description
1 polymer ?
#
loop_
_entity_poly.entity_id
_entity_poly.type
_entity_poly.pdbx_seq_one_letter_code
_entity_poly.pdbx_strand_id
1 'polypeptide(L)'
;MIQRSPHYDLFHTKPVTRRIGLFGFPADLSNRHQKIQKWLTFAAEAQEPNQQTDAEFLHDIFVDVLGYTSPFHGGKGGWELEFSPEPALGFFTETSAEVVVEIIFYRSGNPLDNDSDNWLNNQHDSKPKLKHASTEWLIVVTYQAICLYHRDISGLFCQQFNLGSLTSVEELKYFYFILCRRRLLKGTAQSSEPSRTFQLLEDSQQLEIETAKNFYSQYSKIRAQLIKDFRYRLQQSYAQLNPQLNPQSETDRSISELAHTQIDAEAIAKAQKLLNRILFIAFCEDNHLLPDGLINEAYEFYNPYQEQPIWENYKAIFSWIYQGTTRHGKLISCYHISLFESDKILDKLLFVGDELCRQIKEITRFDFHEDISRTVLTHILEEAVKDLALLKKDMQNLGKRRSTRYPSKALIHSESVKVALREYLLKKATPPLSTTDITSDTTSDTTSDTTSESGRAETLAYWRSHQQNLLDLKVLDRRCGSGIFLVTALNFLLAEHEQVQQKLRTIRKQTQDPDREADPDELPEKTTAELVSHILQHNLYGCDRAIESVEITRLHLWLATIQLNPALVSLDFNIQVGDPATCDFGSAFQQAIEQGDAIILGK
;
A
#
# COMPACT_ATOMS: atom_id res chain seq x y z
N MET A 1 5.69 2.61 -15.62
CA MET A 1 5.07 1.73 -14.62
C MET A 1 4.52 2.62 -13.52
N ILE A 2 3.27 2.46 -13.11
CA ILE A 2 2.75 3.13 -11.91
C ILE A 2 3.45 2.44 -10.74
N GLN A 3 4.54 3.04 -10.26
CA GLN A 3 5.30 2.50 -9.15
C GLN A 3 4.48 2.70 -7.88
N ARG A 4 3.90 1.62 -7.35
CA ARG A 4 3.10 1.69 -6.13
C ARG A 4 4.03 1.77 -4.93
N SER A 5 4.06 2.92 -4.25
CA SER A 5 4.91 3.08 -3.07
C SER A 5 4.53 2.10 -1.95
N PRO A 6 5.52 1.47 -1.28
CA PRO A 6 5.27 0.63 -0.11
C PRO A 6 4.90 1.45 1.14
N HIS A 7 4.87 2.78 1.05
CA HIS A 7 4.48 3.70 2.11
C HIS A 7 3.08 4.27 1.86
N TYR A 8 2.46 4.78 2.92
CA TYR A 8 1.26 5.61 2.83
C TYR A 8 1.70 7.07 2.62
N ASP A 9 0.95 7.84 1.83
CA ASP A 9 1.28 9.25 1.64
C ASP A 9 1.08 10.06 2.94
N LEU A 10 1.91 11.09 3.12
CA LEU A 10 1.77 12.03 4.25
C LEU A 10 0.65 13.04 4.02
N PHE A 11 0.42 13.41 2.77
CA PHE A 11 -0.51 14.48 2.40
C PHE A 11 -1.67 13.91 1.61
N HIS A 12 -2.87 14.40 1.93
CA HIS A 12 -4.06 14.04 1.19
C HIS A 12 -4.11 14.82 -0.12
N THR A 13 -4.49 14.17 -1.22
CA THR A 13 -4.48 14.74 -2.57
C THR A 13 -5.33 16.00 -2.69
N LYS A 14 -6.54 16.03 -2.11
CA LYS A 14 -7.44 17.20 -2.20
C LYS A 14 -6.85 18.52 -1.67
N PRO A 15 -6.36 18.62 -0.42
CA PRO A 15 -5.68 19.82 0.07
C PRO A 15 -4.45 20.22 -0.75
N VAL A 16 -3.68 19.24 -1.24
CA VAL A 16 -2.50 19.45 -2.09
C VAL A 16 -2.91 20.11 -3.41
N THR A 17 -3.78 19.48 -4.19
CA THR A 17 -4.20 19.95 -5.53
C THR A 17 -4.79 21.35 -5.45
N ARG A 18 -5.66 21.59 -4.46
CA ARG A 18 -6.26 22.91 -4.22
C ARG A 18 -5.19 23.99 -3.99
N ARG A 19 -4.16 23.69 -3.20
CA ARG A 19 -3.12 24.68 -2.86
C ARG A 19 -2.08 24.85 -3.97
N ILE A 20 -1.79 23.79 -4.73
CA ILE A 20 -0.94 23.87 -5.93
C ILE A 20 -1.56 24.83 -6.96
N GLY A 21 -2.87 24.76 -7.18
CA GLY A 21 -3.57 25.65 -8.12
C GLY A 21 -3.49 27.14 -7.77
N LEU A 22 -3.24 27.47 -6.49
CA LEU A 22 -3.10 28.85 -5.99
C LEU A 22 -1.64 29.26 -5.80
N PHE A 23 -0.68 28.36 -6.05
CA PHE A 23 0.71 28.57 -5.73
C PHE A 23 1.44 29.26 -6.87
N GLY A 24 2.01 30.44 -6.58
CA GLY A 24 2.85 31.17 -7.54
C GLY A 24 4.20 30.49 -7.71
N PHE A 25 4.33 29.62 -8.72
CA PHE A 25 5.58 28.95 -9.05
C PHE A 25 6.66 29.91 -9.60
N PRO A 26 7.95 29.60 -9.41
CA PRO A 26 9.03 30.37 -10.02
C PRO A 26 8.94 30.38 -11.56
N ALA A 27 9.26 31.52 -12.18
CA ALA A 27 9.29 31.64 -13.64
C ALA A 27 10.39 30.79 -14.30
N ASP A 28 11.43 30.43 -13.53
CA ASP A 28 12.59 29.66 -13.95
C ASP A 28 12.45 28.13 -13.70
N LEU A 29 11.22 27.61 -13.55
CA LEU A 29 10.98 26.17 -13.35
C LEU A 29 11.65 25.30 -14.42
N SER A 30 11.72 25.76 -15.67
CA SER A 30 12.43 25.05 -16.75
C SER A 30 13.94 24.94 -16.51
N ASN A 31 14.57 25.97 -15.94
CA ASN A 31 15.99 25.93 -15.59
C ASN A 31 16.23 25.00 -14.40
N ARG A 32 15.32 25.01 -13.42
CA ARG A 32 15.34 24.06 -12.29
C ARG A 32 15.20 22.62 -12.79
N HIS A 33 14.37 22.39 -13.80
CA HIS A 33 14.20 21.08 -14.41
C HIS A 33 15.51 20.54 -15.03
N GLN A 34 16.36 21.39 -15.62
CA GLN A 34 17.65 20.97 -16.19
C GLN A 34 18.61 20.38 -15.14
N LYS A 35 18.58 20.89 -13.90
CA LYS A 35 19.37 20.34 -12.80
C LYS A 35 18.93 18.92 -12.44
N ILE A 36 17.63 18.64 -12.49
CA ILE A 36 17.10 17.29 -12.27
C ILE A 36 17.54 16.36 -13.41
N GLN A 37 17.47 16.83 -14.66
CA GLN A 37 17.92 16.04 -15.82
C GLN A 37 19.39 15.63 -15.72
N LYS A 38 20.28 16.52 -15.26
CA LYS A 38 21.69 16.20 -15.00
C LYS A 38 21.83 14.97 -14.09
N TRP A 39 21.08 14.92 -12.99
CA TRP A 39 21.16 13.81 -12.03
C TRP A 39 20.47 12.53 -12.52
N LEU A 40 19.47 12.64 -13.40
CA LEU A 40 18.92 11.49 -14.11
C LEU A 40 19.94 10.85 -15.04
N THR A 41 20.70 11.66 -15.78
CA THR A 41 21.82 11.17 -16.60
C THR A 41 22.90 10.52 -15.75
N PHE A 42 23.29 11.15 -14.64
CA PHE A 42 24.26 10.59 -13.69
C PHE A 42 23.81 9.21 -13.17
N ALA A 43 22.54 9.09 -12.74
CA ALA A 43 21.99 7.84 -12.25
C ALA A 43 21.89 6.75 -13.34
N ALA A 44 21.70 7.15 -14.61
CA ALA A 44 21.62 6.22 -15.75
C ALA A 44 23.00 5.71 -16.19
N GLU A 45 24.04 6.54 -16.08
CA GLU A 45 25.43 6.21 -16.46
C GLU A 45 26.19 5.37 -15.43
N ALA A 46 25.57 5.09 -14.27
CA ALA A 46 26.16 4.31 -13.18
C ALA A 46 27.55 4.81 -12.74
N GLN A 47 27.75 6.13 -12.76
CA GLN A 47 28.98 6.76 -12.27
C GLN A 47 29.15 6.53 -10.77
N GLU A 48 30.40 6.31 -10.30
CA GLU A 48 30.65 6.07 -8.88
C GLU A 48 30.45 7.36 -8.05
N PRO A 49 29.52 7.35 -7.08
CA PRO A 49 29.28 8.50 -6.23
C PRO A 49 30.41 8.68 -5.21
N ASN A 50 30.75 9.93 -4.93
CA ASN A 50 31.72 10.30 -3.90
C ASN A 50 31.20 11.49 -3.07
N GLN A 51 31.94 11.88 -2.04
CA GLN A 51 31.52 12.99 -1.16
C GLN A 51 31.31 14.32 -1.90
N GLN A 52 32.08 14.56 -2.97
CA GLN A 52 31.95 15.78 -3.78
C GLN A 52 30.67 15.74 -4.62
N THR A 53 30.35 14.61 -5.26
CA THR A 53 29.11 14.47 -6.03
C THR A 53 27.87 14.55 -5.13
N ASP A 54 27.93 14.02 -3.90
CA ASP A 54 26.83 14.14 -2.94
C ASP A 54 26.58 15.61 -2.57
N ALA A 55 27.64 16.36 -2.27
CA ALA A 55 27.54 17.78 -1.95
C ALA A 55 27.00 18.58 -3.15
N GLU A 56 27.45 18.27 -4.36
CA GLU A 56 26.94 18.88 -5.59
C GLU A 56 25.46 18.55 -5.83
N PHE A 57 25.05 17.30 -5.61
CA PHE A 57 23.65 16.88 -5.70
C PHE A 57 22.78 17.66 -4.73
N LEU A 58 23.19 17.69 -3.46
CA LEU A 58 22.46 18.40 -2.41
C LEU A 58 22.38 19.89 -2.72
N HIS A 59 23.46 20.50 -3.21
CA HIS A 59 23.45 21.90 -3.65
C HIS A 59 22.47 22.11 -4.82
N ASP A 60 22.58 21.35 -5.90
CA ASP A 60 21.72 21.48 -7.07
C ASP A 60 20.23 21.31 -6.70
N ILE A 61 19.89 20.33 -5.86
CA ILE A 61 18.50 20.08 -5.48
C ILE A 61 17.99 21.09 -4.46
N PHE A 62 18.68 21.31 -3.34
CA PHE A 62 18.16 22.16 -2.28
C PHE A 62 18.38 23.65 -2.58
N VAL A 63 19.53 24.05 -3.10
CA VAL A 63 19.80 25.47 -3.40
C VAL A 63 19.15 25.86 -4.72
N ASP A 64 19.59 25.24 -5.82
CA ASP A 64 19.20 25.71 -7.16
C ASP A 64 17.74 25.37 -7.46
N VAL A 65 17.28 24.15 -7.14
CA VAL A 65 15.90 23.71 -7.42
C VAL A 65 14.91 24.16 -6.36
N LEU A 66 15.20 24.04 -5.06
CA LEU A 66 14.23 24.31 -3.99
C LEU A 66 14.34 25.70 -3.35
N GLY A 67 15.42 26.44 -3.63
CA GLY A 67 15.59 27.85 -3.27
C GLY A 67 16.09 28.09 -1.84
N TYR A 68 16.84 27.15 -1.26
CA TYR A 68 17.51 27.32 0.02
C TYR A 68 18.82 28.10 -0.14
N THR A 69 19.28 28.75 0.93
CA THR A 69 20.59 29.42 0.94
C THR A 69 21.71 28.49 1.43
N SER A 70 22.87 28.54 0.78
CA SER A 70 24.07 27.78 1.16
C SER A 70 25.10 28.66 1.89
N PRO A 71 26.08 28.06 2.59
CA PRO A 71 27.13 28.80 3.31
C PRO A 71 28.05 29.58 2.36
N PHE A 72 28.07 29.20 1.08
CA PHE A 72 28.91 29.81 0.05
C PHE A 72 28.31 31.09 -0.54
N HIS A 73 27.07 31.42 -0.18
CA HIS A 73 26.43 32.66 -0.63
C HIS A 73 27.01 33.85 0.14
N GLY A 74 27.73 34.74 -0.54
CA GLY A 74 28.51 35.85 0.06
C GLY A 74 27.73 36.98 0.74
N GLY A 75 26.52 36.73 1.24
CA GLY A 75 25.75 37.68 2.03
C GLY A 75 26.14 37.63 3.51
N LYS A 76 26.08 38.76 4.23
CA LYS A 76 26.31 38.85 5.70
C LYS A 76 25.17 38.22 6.53
N GLY A 77 24.45 37.24 5.99
CA GLY A 77 23.31 36.57 6.62
C GLY A 77 23.63 35.12 6.94
N GLY A 78 22.78 34.50 7.78
CA GLY A 78 22.81 33.05 8.00
C GLY A 78 22.48 32.27 6.73
N TRP A 79 22.72 30.96 6.76
CA TRP A 79 22.38 30.02 5.70
C TRP A 79 21.36 28.99 6.17
N GLU A 80 20.83 28.21 5.23
CA GLU A 80 19.71 27.30 5.49
C GLU A 80 19.99 25.84 5.15
N LEU A 81 20.98 25.56 4.28
CA LEU A 81 21.49 24.22 4.01
C LEU A 81 22.90 24.09 4.59
N GLU A 82 23.07 23.23 5.59
CA GLU A 82 24.35 22.83 6.14
C GLU A 82 24.77 21.48 5.52
N PHE A 83 26.06 21.32 5.20
CA PHE A 83 26.61 20.08 4.63
C PHE A 83 27.37 19.26 5.68
N SER A 84 27.94 19.91 6.70
CA SER A 84 28.85 19.29 7.67
C SER A 84 28.46 19.63 9.11
N PRO A 85 28.54 18.68 10.07
CA PRO A 85 29.05 17.30 9.93
C PRO A 85 28.08 16.35 9.24
N GLU A 86 26.78 16.66 9.23
CA GLU A 86 25.75 15.92 8.51
C GLU A 86 24.85 16.90 7.76
N PRO A 87 24.37 16.54 6.55
CA PRO A 87 23.47 17.40 5.80
C PRO A 87 22.18 17.72 6.56
N ALA A 88 21.80 19.00 6.61
CA ALA A 88 20.62 19.45 7.33
C ALA A 88 20.04 20.74 6.76
N LEU A 89 18.72 20.93 6.93
CA LEU A 89 18.05 22.21 6.68
C LEU A 89 17.63 22.86 7.98
N GLY A 90 17.75 24.18 8.05
CA GLY A 90 17.45 24.90 9.26
C GLY A 90 17.84 26.37 9.18
N PHE A 91 18.22 26.92 10.32
CA PHE A 91 18.71 28.28 10.43
C PHE A 91 20.11 28.24 11.06
N PHE A 92 21.10 28.56 10.26
CA PHE A 92 22.51 28.46 10.64
C PHE A 92 23.19 29.82 10.57
N THR A 93 24.02 30.10 11.55
CA THR A 93 24.96 31.22 11.56
C THR A 93 26.31 30.71 12.07
N GLU A 94 27.34 31.55 12.04
CA GLU A 94 28.64 31.22 12.64
C GLU A 94 28.54 30.86 14.15
N THR A 95 27.45 31.24 14.83
CA THR A 95 27.29 31.10 16.29
C THR A 95 26.09 30.28 16.73
N SER A 96 25.19 29.92 15.81
CA SER A 96 23.92 29.25 16.14
C SER A 96 23.55 28.22 15.07
N ALA A 97 23.09 27.05 15.51
CA ALA A 97 22.56 26.01 14.63
C ALA A 97 21.18 25.56 15.14
N GLU A 98 20.14 25.81 14.35
CA GLU A 98 18.80 25.27 14.59
C GLU A 98 18.43 24.34 13.43
N VAL A 99 18.52 23.03 13.67
CA VAL A 99 18.18 22.01 12.68
C VAL A 99 16.67 21.78 12.70
N VAL A 100 16.01 22.03 11.57
CA VAL A 100 14.57 21.79 11.36
C VAL A 100 14.34 20.52 10.56
N VAL A 101 15.25 20.18 9.65
CA VAL A 101 15.20 18.99 8.82
C VAL A 101 16.56 18.30 8.86
N GLU A 102 16.58 17.03 9.26
CA GLU A 102 17.77 16.18 9.06
C GLU A 102 17.72 15.57 7.66
N ILE A 103 18.85 15.55 6.96
CA ILE A 103 18.98 14.90 5.66
C ILE A 103 19.91 13.70 5.80
N ILE A 104 19.42 12.52 5.43
CA ILE A 104 20.21 11.30 5.35
C ILE A 104 20.39 10.93 3.89
N PHE A 105 21.64 10.78 3.46
CA PHE A 105 22.00 10.48 2.09
C PHE A 105 22.53 9.05 1.96
N TYR A 106 21.94 8.26 1.06
CA TYR A 106 22.42 6.92 0.72
C TYR A 106 23.00 6.91 -0.72
N ARG A 107 24.21 6.36 -0.87
CA ARG A 107 24.99 6.41 -2.12
C ARG A 107 24.68 5.28 -3.10
N SER A 108 24.35 4.09 -2.59
CA SER A 108 23.94 2.96 -3.43
C SER A 108 22.44 3.07 -3.70
N GLY A 109 22.03 2.77 -4.94
CA GLY A 109 20.69 3.03 -5.45
C GLY A 109 19.60 2.37 -4.62
N ASN A 110 18.65 3.21 -4.18
CA ASN A 110 17.61 3.02 -3.14
C ASN A 110 18.11 3.41 -1.73
N PRO A 111 17.38 4.22 -0.93
CA PRO A 111 17.72 4.50 0.48
C PRO A 111 17.87 3.28 1.41
N LEU A 112 17.76 2.10 0.80
CA LEU A 112 17.73 0.77 1.35
C LEU A 112 18.97 -0.06 0.95
N ASP A 113 19.91 0.46 0.14
CA ASP A 113 21.16 -0.22 -0.18
C ASP A 113 22.39 0.54 0.36
N ASN A 114 23.28 -0.19 1.04
CA ASN A 114 24.64 0.20 1.39
C ASN A 114 25.60 -0.73 0.66
N ASP A 115 26.68 -0.18 0.10
CA ASP A 115 27.85 -0.99 -0.25
C ASP A 115 28.79 -1.16 0.96
N SER A 116 29.26 -2.40 1.05
CA SER A 116 30.52 -2.96 1.55
C SER A 116 31.00 -2.93 3.01
N ASP A 117 30.41 -2.23 3.98
CA ASP A 117 30.98 -2.32 5.36
C ASP A 117 30.00 -2.61 6.51
N ASN A 118 28.69 -2.67 6.27
CA ASN A 118 27.76 -3.08 7.34
C ASN A 118 26.39 -3.52 6.81
N TRP A 119 26.38 -4.49 5.90
CA TRP A 119 25.18 -5.01 5.23
C TRP A 119 24.15 -5.63 6.21
N LEU A 120 24.54 -5.97 7.45
CA LEU A 120 23.73 -6.78 8.37
C LEU A 120 23.08 -6.04 9.56
N ASN A 121 23.39 -4.76 9.83
CA ASN A 121 23.05 -4.14 11.13
C ASN A 121 22.19 -2.86 11.11
N ASN A 122 21.80 -2.30 9.97
CA ASN A 122 21.15 -0.99 9.99
C ASN A 122 19.66 -1.01 9.60
N GLN A 123 18.88 -0.42 10.52
CA GLN A 123 17.42 -0.27 10.57
C GLN A 123 16.89 0.62 9.42
N HIS A 124 16.42 0.05 8.31
CA HIS A 124 16.08 0.87 7.12
C HIS A 124 14.60 0.87 6.67
N ASP A 125 13.60 0.45 7.45
CA ASP A 125 12.18 0.82 7.18
C ASP A 125 11.46 1.42 8.39
N SER A 126 12.05 1.25 9.57
CA SER A 126 11.75 2.16 10.65
C SER A 126 12.42 3.47 10.30
N LYS A 127 11.59 4.51 10.17
CA LYS A 127 12.05 5.88 10.07
C LYS A 127 13.28 6.14 10.96
N PRO A 128 14.40 6.62 10.39
CA PRO A 128 15.62 6.88 11.12
C PRO A 128 15.40 7.71 12.38
N LYS A 129 16.17 7.38 13.44
CA LYS A 129 16.11 8.12 14.70
C LYS A 129 16.74 9.50 14.50
N LEU A 130 15.95 10.53 14.74
CA LEU A 130 16.39 11.92 14.70
C LEU A 130 17.34 12.23 15.85
N LYS A 131 18.37 13.02 15.58
CA LYS A 131 19.43 13.37 16.56
C LYS A 131 19.12 14.65 17.31
N HIS A 132 18.64 15.67 16.62
CA HIS A 132 18.44 17.00 17.22
C HIS A 132 17.04 17.13 17.79
N ALA A 133 16.88 17.77 18.95
CA ALA A 133 15.57 17.94 19.55
C ALA A 133 14.63 18.85 18.74
N SER A 134 15.18 19.77 17.94
CA SER A 134 14.43 20.73 17.11
C SER A 134 13.93 20.19 15.77
N THR A 135 14.43 19.04 15.31
CA THR A 135 14.13 18.49 13.97
C THR A 135 12.66 18.10 13.79
N GLU A 136 11.89 18.82 12.99
CA GLU A 136 10.49 18.48 12.70
C GLU A 136 10.38 17.41 11.59
N TRP A 137 11.27 17.48 10.60
CA TRP A 137 11.23 16.63 9.41
C TRP A 137 12.50 15.82 9.23
N LEU A 138 12.37 14.69 8.55
CA LEU A 138 13.49 13.90 8.05
C LEU A 138 13.35 13.80 6.54
N ILE A 139 14.41 14.10 5.81
CA ILE A 139 14.51 13.79 4.39
C ILE A 139 15.53 12.68 4.20
N VAL A 140 15.13 11.64 3.49
CA VAL A 140 16.01 10.56 3.06
C VAL A 140 16.23 10.71 1.55
N VAL A 141 17.48 10.74 1.12
CA VAL A 141 17.88 11.06 -0.26
C VAL A 141 18.70 9.92 -0.85
N THR A 142 18.42 9.64 -2.12
CA THR A 142 19.32 8.95 -3.04
C THR A 142 19.34 9.67 -4.38
N TYR A 143 20.21 9.21 -5.27
CA TYR A 143 20.20 9.60 -6.68
C TYR A 143 18.94 9.16 -7.45
N GLN A 144 18.05 8.36 -6.86
CA GLN A 144 16.83 7.86 -7.51
C GLN A 144 15.54 8.40 -6.90
N ALA A 145 15.52 8.64 -5.59
CA ALA A 145 14.34 9.08 -4.87
C ALA A 145 14.66 9.99 -3.67
N ILE A 146 13.72 10.87 -3.36
CA ILE A 146 13.71 11.72 -2.16
C ILE A 146 12.45 11.41 -1.36
N CYS A 147 12.61 11.12 -0.08
CA CYS A 147 11.55 10.68 0.82
C CYS A 147 11.44 11.64 2.02
N LEU A 148 10.26 12.23 2.23
CA LEU A 148 9.97 13.11 3.36
C LEU A 148 9.20 12.35 4.44
N TYR A 149 9.66 12.48 5.69
CA TYR A 149 9.00 11.96 6.89
C TYR A 149 8.81 13.08 7.93
N HIS A 150 7.77 12.97 8.74
CA HIS A 150 7.51 13.90 9.86
C HIS A 150 7.78 13.24 11.20
N ARG A 151 8.50 13.87 12.14
CA ARG A 151 8.95 13.32 13.46
C ARG A 151 7.92 12.50 14.23
N ASP A 152 6.68 12.95 14.32
CA ASP A 152 5.68 12.32 15.17
C ASP A 152 4.81 11.29 14.45
N ILE A 153 5.09 11.00 13.17
CA ILE A 153 4.38 10.01 12.36
C ILE A 153 5.25 8.76 12.17
N SER A 154 4.60 7.58 12.17
CA SER A 154 5.22 6.26 11.92
C SER A 154 5.93 6.22 10.55
N GLY A 155 6.99 5.40 10.45
CA GLY A 155 7.74 5.20 9.19
C GLY A 155 6.95 4.56 8.06
N LEU A 156 5.74 4.07 8.35
CA LEU A 156 4.78 3.64 7.34
C LEU A 156 4.32 4.79 6.44
N PHE A 157 4.38 6.03 6.91
CA PHE A 157 3.96 7.21 6.16
C PHE A 157 5.19 7.99 5.66
N CYS A 158 5.23 8.23 4.36
CA CYS A 158 6.30 8.93 3.69
C CYS A 158 5.75 9.60 2.44
N GLN A 159 6.17 10.85 2.17
CA GLN A 159 5.98 11.41 0.84
C GLN A 159 7.22 11.13 0.00
N GLN A 160 7.10 10.19 -0.95
CA GLN A 160 8.17 9.79 -1.85
C GLN A 160 8.08 10.55 -3.17
N PHE A 161 9.25 10.98 -3.66
CA PHE A 161 9.44 11.61 -4.96
C PHE A 161 10.52 10.86 -5.72
N ASN A 162 10.13 10.13 -6.75
CA ASN A 162 11.08 9.47 -7.65
C ASN A 162 11.63 10.50 -8.63
N LEU A 163 12.95 10.66 -8.68
CA LEU A 163 13.59 11.64 -9.56
C LEU A 163 13.20 11.41 -11.02
N GLY A 164 13.07 10.14 -11.44
CA GLY A 164 12.65 9.79 -12.81
C GLY A 164 11.28 10.37 -13.19
N SER A 165 10.36 10.45 -12.23
CA SER A 165 9.01 11.00 -12.42
C SER A 165 9.00 12.53 -12.52
N LEU A 166 10.01 13.21 -11.98
CA LEU A 166 10.13 14.68 -12.02
C LEU A 166 10.44 15.24 -13.43
N THR A 167 10.48 14.37 -14.44
CA THR A 167 10.40 14.72 -15.87
C THR A 167 9.04 15.30 -16.25
N SER A 168 7.98 14.90 -15.55
CA SER A 168 6.66 15.54 -15.67
C SER A 168 6.66 16.89 -14.97
N VAL A 169 6.11 17.91 -15.65
CA VAL A 169 5.94 19.25 -15.08
C VAL A 169 5.04 19.23 -13.85
N GLU A 170 4.04 18.35 -13.82
CA GLU A 170 3.10 18.23 -12.70
C GLU A 170 3.78 17.64 -11.47
N GLU A 171 4.57 16.58 -11.65
CA GLU A 171 5.36 15.96 -10.58
C GLU A 171 6.44 16.91 -10.07
N LEU A 172 7.12 17.65 -10.96
CA LEU A 172 8.07 18.70 -10.58
C LEU A 172 7.39 19.80 -9.76
N LYS A 173 6.20 20.25 -10.17
CA LYS A 173 5.42 21.22 -9.41
C LYS A 173 5.03 20.68 -8.05
N TYR A 174 4.62 19.42 -7.97
CA TYR A 174 4.27 18.78 -6.70
C TYR A 174 5.48 18.68 -5.76
N PHE A 175 6.59 18.14 -6.25
CA PHE A 175 7.88 18.07 -5.55
C PHE A 175 8.32 19.45 -5.03
N TYR A 176 8.38 20.44 -5.90
CA TYR A 176 8.76 21.79 -5.54
C TYR A 176 7.79 22.39 -4.52
N PHE A 177 6.48 22.20 -4.72
CA PHE A 177 5.46 22.72 -3.82
C PHE A 177 5.65 22.17 -2.41
N ILE A 178 5.89 20.87 -2.24
CA ILE A 178 6.05 20.26 -0.90
C ILE A 178 7.36 20.69 -0.22
N LEU A 179 8.47 20.73 -0.94
CA LEU A 179 9.81 20.82 -0.35
C LEU A 179 10.49 22.20 -0.49
N CYS A 180 9.93 23.17 -1.22
CA CYS A 180 10.61 24.45 -1.38
C CYS A 180 10.79 25.20 -0.05
N ARG A 181 11.87 26.01 0.02
CA ARG A 181 12.26 26.78 1.21
C ARG A 181 11.11 27.52 1.88
N ARG A 182 10.27 28.19 1.10
CA ARG A 182 9.15 29.02 1.60
C ARG A 182 8.00 28.23 2.22
N ARG A 183 8.00 26.89 2.10
CA ARG A 183 6.94 26.04 2.65
C ARG A 183 7.43 25.07 3.73
N LEU A 184 8.57 24.43 3.52
CA LEU A 184 9.09 23.43 4.46
C LEU A 184 9.69 24.07 5.71
N LEU A 185 10.41 25.19 5.57
CA LEU A 185 10.90 25.96 6.73
C LEU A 185 9.89 27.03 7.15
N LYS A 186 10.01 27.45 8.41
CA LYS A 186 9.32 28.62 8.95
C LYS A 186 9.86 29.91 8.31
N GLY A 187 9.20 31.04 8.54
CA GLY A 187 9.68 32.34 8.06
C GLY A 187 11.07 32.68 8.61
N THR A 188 11.26 32.47 9.91
CA THR A 188 12.49 32.70 10.67
C THR A 188 12.61 31.65 11.79
N ALA A 189 13.82 31.50 12.34
CA ALA A 189 14.12 30.64 13.49
C ALA A 189 13.15 30.83 14.67
N GLN A 190 12.92 32.08 15.08
CA GLN A 190 12.09 32.41 16.25
C GLN A 190 10.59 32.50 15.95
N SER A 191 10.16 32.14 14.74
CA SER A 191 8.75 32.23 14.37
C SER A 191 7.91 31.21 15.15
N SER A 192 6.83 31.68 15.77
CA SER A 192 5.82 30.82 16.39
C SER A 192 4.85 30.21 15.38
N GLU A 193 4.81 30.72 14.14
CA GLU A 193 3.95 30.18 13.10
C GLU A 193 4.54 28.88 12.54
N PRO A 194 3.75 27.81 12.40
CA PRO A 194 4.23 26.57 11.80
C PRO A 194 4.53 26.74 10.30
N SER A 195 5.35 25.84 9.77
CA SER A 195 5.65 25.81 8.34
C SER A 195 4.38 25.55 7.52
N ARG A 196 4.34 26.04 6.27
CA ARG A 196 3.18 25.81 5.39
C ARG A 196 3.02 24.34 5.00
N THR A 197 4.11 23.57 5.03
CA THR A 197 4.09 22.13 4.82
C THR A 197 3.52 21.41 6.06
N PHE A 198 3.84 21.84 7.28
CA PHE A 198 3.22 21.32 8.49
C PHE A 198 1.72 21.61 8.57
N GLN A 199 1.30 22.85 8.28
CA GLN A 199 -0.14 23.18 8.18
C GLN A 199 -0.86 22.26 7.19
N LEU A 200 -0.26 21.99 6.03
CA LEU A 200 -0.82 21.07 5.04
C LEU A 200 -0.92 19.63 5.56
N LEU A 201 0.04 19.17 6.36
CA LEU A 201 -0.02 17.86 7.02
C LEU A 201 -1.20 17.79 8.00
N GLU A 202 -1.35 18.80 8.87
CA GLU A 202 -2.48 18.88 9.82
C GLU A 202 -3.83 18.89 9.10
N ASP A 203 -3.96 19.72 8.05
CA ASP A 203 -5.18 19.81 7.25
C ASP A 203 -5.50 18.48 6.54
N SER A 204 -4.47 17.77 6.07
CA SER A 204 -4.62 16.46 5.42
C SER A 204 -5.12 15.42 6.42
N GLN A 205 -4.52 15.35 7.60
CA GLN A 205 -4.92 14.43 8.66
C GLN A 205 -6.34 14.72 9.15
N GLN A 206 -6.68 16.00 9.33
CA GLN A 206 -8.01 16.40 9.78
C GLN A 206 -9.07 16.01 8.73
N LEU A 207 -8.79 16.25 7.45
CA LEU A 207 -9.68 15.83 6.36
C LEU A 207 -9.87 14.30 6.36
N GLU A 208 -8.78 13.53 6.46
CA GLU A 208 -8.87 12.07 6.49
C GLU A 208 -9.69 11.56 7.69
N ILE A 209 -9.51 12.15 8.88
CA ILE A 209 -10.27 11.82 10.09
C ILE A 209 -11.77 12.11 9.89
N GLU A 210 -12.10 13.26 9.31
CA GLU A 210 -13.48 13.65 9.04
C GLU A 210 -14.12 12.75 7.99
N THR A 211 -13.42 12.48 6.89
CA THR A 211 -13.89 11.58 5.83
C THR A 211 -14.13 10.18 6.36
N ALA A 212 -13.16 9.60 7.08
CA ALA A 212 -13.29 8.27 7.70
C ALA A 212 -14.50 8.23 8.66
N LYS A 213 -14.66 9.26 9.50
CA LYS A 213 -15.78 9.37 10.45
C LYS A 213 -17.13 9.48 9.75
N ASN A 214 -17.21 10.29 8.70
CA ASN A 214 -18.46 10.54 7.97
C ASN A 214 -18.88 9.30 7.18
N PHE A 215 -17.95 8.74 6.40
CA PHE A 215 -18.15 7.49 5.66
C PHE A 215 -18.61 6.37 6.59
N TYR A 216 -17.81 6.09 7.62
CA TYR A 216 -18.06 4.94 8.48
C TYR A 216 -19.35 5.09 9.29
N SER A 217 -19.73 6.32 9.64
CA SER A 217 -21.01 6.57 10.29
C SER A 217 -22.20 6.25 9.40
N GLN A 218 -22.11 6.43 8.09
CA GLN A 218 -23.19 6.06 7.17
C GLN A 218 -23.16 4.55 6.91
N TYR A 219 -21.98 4.02 6.58
CA TYR A 219 -21.73 2.61 6.35
C TYR A 219 -22.25 1.70 7.49
N SER A 220 -21.89 2.03 8.74
CA SER A 220 -22.31 1.24 9.92
C SER A 220 -23.82 1.29 10.18
N LYS A 221 -24.49 2.41 9.87
CA LYS A 221 -25.95 2.55 9.98
C LYS A 221 -26.67 1.68 8.96
N ILE A 222 -26.23 1.72 7.69
CA ILE A 222 -26.78 0.89 6.62
C ILE A 222 -26.63 -0.59 6.98
N ARG A 223 -25.42 -0.98 7.43
CA ARG A 223 -25.16 -2.34 7.91
C ARG A 223 -26.12 -2.76 9.01
N ALA A 224 -26.33 -1.93 10.03
CA ALA A 224 -27.24 -2.26 11.13
C ALA A 224 -28.69 -2.45 10.65
N GLN A 225 -29.15 -1.64 9.69
CA GLN A 225 -30.48 -1.80 9.11
C GLN A 225 -30.60 -3.07 8.27
N LEU A 226 -29.60 -3.37 7.43
CA LEU A 226 -29.53 -4.62 6.65
C LEU A 226 -29.55 -5.85 7.56
N ILE A 227 -28.74 -5.87 8.62
CA ILE A 227 -28.71 -6.98 9.59
C ILE A 227 -30.09 -7.16 10.22
N LYS A 228 -30.75 -6.08 10.64
CA LYS A 228 -32.08 -6.14 11.25
C LYS A 228 -33.13 -6.70 10.28
N ASP A 229 -33.13 -6.22 9.04
CA ASP A 229 -34.06 -6.68 8.00
C ASP A 229 -33.81 -8.14 7.61
N PHE A 230 -32.55 -8.52 7.36
CA PHE A 230 -32.16 -9.89 6.99
C PHE A 230 -32.48 -10.87 8.12
N ARG A 231 -32.16 -10.52 9.36
CA ARG A 231 -32.52 -11.34 10.53
C ARG A 231 -34.03 -11.58 10.60
N TYR A 232 -34.83 -10.53 10.44
CA TYR A 232 -36.29 -10.66 10.48
C TYR A 232 -36.79 -11.60 9.36
N ARG A 233 -36.31 -11.43 8.12
CA ARG A 233 -36.70 -12.28 6.99
C ARG A 233 -36.28 -13.73 7.15
N LEU A 234 -35.07 -13.99 7.65
CA LEU A 234 -34.59 -15.34 7.93
C LEU A 234 -35.43 -16.00 9.03
N GLN A 235 -35.80 -15.28 10.09
CA GLN A 235 -36.69 -15.79 11.13
C GLN A 235 -38.08 -16.15 10.60
N GLN A 236 -38.66 -15.32 9.73
CA GLN A 236 -39.95 -15.61 9.10
C GLN A 236 -39.86 -16.84 8.19
N SER A 237 -38.82 -16.93 7.36
CA SER A 237 -38.60 -18.07 6.47
C SER A 237 -38.39 -19.37 7.25
N TYR A 238 -37.64 -19.31 8.35
CA TYR A 238 -37.46 -20.44 9.25
C TYR A 238 -38.76 -20.88 9.92
N ALA A 239 -39.59 -19.94 10.39
CA ALA A 239 -40.87 -20.23 11.03
C ALA A 239 -41.90 -20.87 10.06
N GLN A 240 -41.77 -20.59 8.76
CA GLN A 240 -42.63 -21.15 7.71
C GLN A 240 -42.20 -22.55 7.25
N LEU A 241 -40.98 -23.00 7.59
CA LEU A 241 -40.52 -24.36 7.30
C LEU A 241 -41.21 -25.35 8.24
N ASN A 242 -42.05 -26.22 7.66
CA ASN A 242 -42.68 -27.32 8.39
C ASN A 242 -41.65 -28.45 8.63
N PRO A 243 -41.33 -28.82 9.88
CA PRO A 243 -40.37 -29.89 10.19
C PRO A 243 -40.77 -31.29 9.66
N GLN A 244 -42.03 -31.46 9.24
CA GLN A 244 -42.58 -32.72 8.76
C GLN A 244 -42.62 -32.84 7.23
N LEU A 245 -42.22 -31.79 6.49
CA LEU A 245 -42.18 -31.81 5.03
C LEU A 245 -40.72 -31.86 4.57
N ASN A 246 -40.40 -32.84 3.73
CA ASN A 246 -39.08 -32.92 3.08
C ASN A 246 -38.82 -31.61 2.33
N PRO A 247 -37.71 -30.87 2.59
CA PRO A 247 -37.41 -29.61 1.90
C PRO A 247 -37.31 -29.86 0.39
N GLN A 248 -38.22 -29.25 -0.38
CA GLN A 248 -38.37 -29.50 -1.82
C GLN A 248 -37.43 -28.63 -2.66
N SER A 249 -37.01 -27.46 -2.16
CA SER A 249 -36.04 -26.59 -2.83
C SER A 249 -34.66 -26.63 -2.15
N GLU A 250 -33.60 -26.31 -2.90
CA GLU A 250 -32.25 -26.17 -2.32
C GLU A 250 -32.18 -25.07 -1.25
N THR A 251 -32.97 -24.01 -1.40
CA THR A 251 -33.05 -22.91 -0.43
C THR A 251 -33.67 -23.36 0.89
N ASP A 252 -34.70 -24.23 0.84
CA ASP A 252 -35.30 -24.79 2.05
C ASP A 252 -34.30 -25.66 2.81
N ARG A 253 -33.42 -26.38 2.10
CA ARG A 253 -32.35 -27.16 2.73
C ARG A 253 -31.36 -26.26 3.46
N SER A 254 -30.87 -25.22 2.80
CA SER A 254 -29.94 -24.26 3.41
C SER A 254 -30.52 -23.58 4.65
N ILE A 255 -31.82 -23.29 4.69
CA ILE A 255 -32.47 -22.70 5.87
C ILE A 255 -32.76 -23.77 6.94
N SER A 256 -33.13 -24.99 6.55
CA SER A 256 -33.37 -26.09 7.50
C SER A 256 -32.11 -26.53 8.25
N GLU A 257 -30.94 -26.32 7.64
CA GLU A 257 -29.62 -26.56 8.24
C GLU A 257 -29.20 -25.44 9.21
N LEU A 258 -29.79 -24.24 9.10
CA LEU A 258 -29.54 -23.13 10.03
C LEU A 258 -30.22 -23.40 11.37
N ALA A 259 -29.44 -23.71 12.40
CA ALA A 259 -29.97 -23.69 13.76
C ALA A 259 -30.47 -22.27 14.12
N HIS A 260 -31.49 -22.14 14.97
CA HIS A 260 -31.97 -20.82 15.44
C HIS A 260 -30.84 -19.94 16.02
N THR A 261 -29.79 -20.56 16.55
CA THR A 261 -28.56 -19.92 17.07
C THR A 261 -27.64 -19.35 16.00
N GLN A 262 -27.86 -19.64 14.72
CA GLN A 262 -27.02 -19.23 13.59
C GLN A 262 -27.66 -18.13 12.72
N ILE A 263 -28.96 -17.85 12.88
CA ILE A 263 -29.67 -16.82 12.10
C ILE A 263 -28.99 -15.46 12.21
N ASP A 264 -28.58 -15.07 13.42
CA ASP A 264 -27.92 -13.77 13.65
C ASP A 264 -26.56 -13.70 12.95
N ALA A 265 -25.78 -14.79 13.02
CA ALA A 265 -24.49 -14.87 12.33
C ALA A 265 -24.65 -14.82 10.81
N GLU A 266 -25.67 -15.52 10.27
CA GLU A 266 -25.96 -15.52 8.84
C GLU A 266 -26.40 -14.12 8.36
N ALA A 267 -27.28 -13.45 9.10
CA ALA A 267 -27.71 -12.09 8.78
C ALA A 267 -26.53 -11.10 8.77
N ILE A 268 -25.61 -11.23 9.74
CA ILE A 268 -24.37 -10.44 9.79
C ILE A 268 -23.51 -10.70 8.55
N ALA A 269 -23.26 -11.97 8.22
CA ALA A 269 -22.43 -12.36 7.09
C ALA A 269 -23.01 -11.85 5.76
N LYS A 270 -24.32 -12.02 5.51
CA LYS A 270 -24.95 -11.57 4.27
C LYS A 270 -25.02 -10.06 4.14
N ALA A 271 -25.29 -9.35 5.23
CA ALA A 271 -25.25 -7.89 5.22
C ALA A 271 -23.84 -7.38 4.90
N GLN A 272 -22.81 -8.00 5.50
CA GLN A 272 -21.42 -7.62 5.25
C GLN A 272 -20.97 -7.99 3.83
N LYS A 273 -21.34 -9.16 3.30
CA LYS A 273 -21.07 -9.57 1.91
C LYS A 273 -21.67 -8.59 0.90
N LEU A 274 -22.93 -8.17 1.11
CA LEU A 274 -23.57 -7.16 0.26
C LEU A 274 -22.79 -5.85 0.29
N LEU A 275 -22.40 -5.36 1.47
CA LEU A 275 -21.64 -4.12 1.59
C LEU A 275 -20.23 -4.24 0.98
N ASN A 276 -19.58 -5.39 1.09
CA ASN A 276 -18.29 -5.65 0.44
C ASN A 276 -18.41 -5.59 -1.09
N ARG A 277 -19.49 -6.13 -1.68
CA ARG A 277 -19.77 -6.02 -3.12
C ARG A 277 -19.92 -4.55 -3.54
N ILE A 278 -20.65 -3.76 -2.75
CA ILE A 278 -20.87 -2.33 -3.04
C ILE A 278 -19.57 -1.52 -2.90
N LEU A 279 -18.78 -1.77 -1.86
CA LEU A 279 -17.46 -1.14 -1.70
C LEU A 279 -16.53 -1.44 -2.89
N PHE A 280 -16.52 -2.69 -3.35
CA PHE A 280 -15.74 -3.07 -4.51
C PHE A 280 -16.19 -2.33 -5.77
N ILE A 281 -17.51 -2.27 -6.01
CA ILE A 281 -18.06 -1.58 -7.18
C ILE A 281 -17.74 -0.10 -7.13
N ALA A 282 -18.01 0.58 -6.02
CA ALA A 282 -17.74 2.01 -5.86
C ALA A 282 -16.25 2.33 -6.07
N PHE A 283 -15.36 1.53 -5.48
CA PHE A 283 -13.93 1.67 -5.72
C PHE A 283 -13.56 1.51 -7.20
N CYS A 284 -14.14 0.52 -7.89
CA CYS A 284 -13.82 0.27 -9.28
C CYS A 284 -14.41 1.32 -10.23
N GLU A 285 -15.59 1.85 -9.94
CA GLU A 285 -16.21 2.96 -10.68
C GLU A 285 -15.29 4.20 -10.62
N ASP A 286 -14.92 4.64 -9.42
CA ASP A 286 -14.14 5.87 -9.23
C ASP A 286 -12.68 5.75 -9.72
N ASN A 287 -12.17 4.52 -9.87
CA ASN A 287 -10.85 4.25 -10.44
C ASN A 287 -10.92 3.85 -11.93
N HIS A 288 -12.07 4.01 -12.59
CA HIS A 288 -12.30 3.70 -14.01
C HIS A 288 -11.99 2.25 -14.41
N LEU A 289 -12.14 1.32 -13.47
CA LEU A 289 -12.01 -0.12 -13.68
C LEU A 289 -13.35 -0.76 -14.06
N LEU A 290 -14.45 -0.10 -13.69
CA LEU A 290 -15.82 -0.39 -14.13
C LEU A 290 -16.43 0.86 -14.76
N PRO A 291 -17.48 0.73 -15.60
CA PRO A 291 -18.24 1.88 -16.08
C PRO A 291 -18.75 2.75 -14.94
N ASP A 292 -18.66 4.06 -15.09
CA ASP A 292 -19.08 5.01 -14.05
C ASP A 292 -20.57 4.85 -13.73
N GLY A 293 -20.91 5.01 -12.44
CA GLY A 293 -22.30 5.16 -11.98
C GLY A 293 -23.23 3.96 -12.17
N LEU A 294 -22.74 2.72 -12.27
CA LEU A 294 -23.56 1.50 -12.37
C LEU A 294 -24.61 1.44 -11.26
N ILE A 295 -24.21 1.65 -9.99
CA ILE A 295 -25.15 1.58 -8.87
C ILE A 295 -26.17 2.72 -8.93
N ASN A 296 -25.75 3.94 -9.29
CA ASN A 296 -26.66 5.07 -9.40
C ASN A 296 -27.67 4.88 -10.53
N GLU A 297 -27.20 4.47 -11.71
CA GLU A 297 -28.06 4.17 -12.86
C GLU A 297 -29.01 3.02 -12.57
N ALA A 298 -28.56 1.95 -11.91
CA ALA A 298 -29.42 0.84 -11.53
C ALA A 298 -30.51 1.24 -10.53
N TYR A 299 -30.23 2.23 -9.67
CA TYR A 299 -31.22 2.80 -8.77
C TYR A 299 -32.24 3.70 -9.51
N GLU A 300 -31.77 4.50 -10.45
CA GLU A 300 -32.61 5.43 -11.23
C GLU A 300 -33.35 4.76 -12.39
N PHE A 301 -32.95 3.53 -12.74
CA PHE A 301 -33.55 2.78 -13.84
C PHE A 301 -35.03 2.48 -13.58
N TYR A 302 -35.87 2.96 -14.49
CA TYR A 302 -37.29 2.68 -14.53
C TYR A 302 -37.64 1.89 -15.79
N ASN A 303 -38.24 0.71 -15.60
CA ASN A 303 -38.77 -0.09 -16.70
C ASN A 303 -40.23 0.32 -16.97
N PRO A 304 -40.53 0.97 -18.12
CA PRO A 304 -41.86 1.49 -18.40
C PRO A 304 -42.90 0.40 -18.71
N TYR A 305 -42.48 -0.85 -18.88
CA TYR A 305 -43.36 -1.96 -19.25
C TYR A 305 -43.66 -2.91 -18.09
N GLN A 306 -42.76 -3.01 -17.11
CA GLN A 306 -42.91 -3.88 -15.95
C GLN A 306 -42.23 -3.27 -14.73
N GLU A 307 -42.99 -3.07 -13.65
CA GLU A 307 -42.41 -2.65 -12.37
C GLU A 307 -41.46 -3.73 -11.85
N GLN A 308 -40.22 -3.34 -11.59
CA GLN A 308 -39.17 -4.23 -11.10
C GLN A 308 -38.48 -3.60 -9.88
N PRO A 309 -38.26 -4.37 -8.80
CA PRO A 309 -37.54 -3.87 -7.64
C PRO A 309 -36.11 -3.49 -7.98
N ILE A 310 -35.58 -2.47 -7.30
CA ILE A 310 -34.19 -2.00 -7.52
C ILE A 310 -33.18 -3.09 -7.20
N TRP A 311 -33.51 -3.96 -6.24
CA TRP A 311 -32.68 -5.09 -5.86
C TRP A 311 -32.35 -6.03 -7.03
N GLU A 312 -33.27 -6.23 -7.98
CA GLU A 312 -33.00 -7.06 -9.16
C GLU A 312 -31.95 -6.42 -10.07
N ASN A 313 -31.92 -5.09 -10.16
CA ASN A 313 -30.91 -4.36 -10.94
C ASN A 313 -29.52 -4.52 -10.31
N TYR A 314 -29.42 -4.43 -8.98
CA TYR A 314 -28.15 -4.63 -8.27
C TYR A 314 -27.65 -6.07 -8.44
N LYS A 315 -28.53 -7.08 -8.35
CA LYS A 315 -28.16 -8.48 -8.61
C LYS A 315 -27.68 -8.69 -10.04
N ALA A 316 -28.28 -8.03 -11.02
CA ALA A 316 -27.81 -8.08 -12.41
C ALA A 316 -26.39 -7.55 -12.54
N ILE A 317 -26.05 -6.43 -11.87
CA ILE A 317 -24.68 -5.89 -11.83
C ILE A 317 -23.71 -6.90 -11.20
N PHE A 318 -24.07 -7.53 -10.08
CA PHE A 318 -23.22 -8.55 -9.46
C PHE A 318 -22.93 -9.71 -10.41
N SER A 319 -23.95 -10.17 -11.15
CA SER A 319 -23.78 -11.20 -12.16
C SER A 319 -22.90 -10.73 -13.32
N TRP A 320 -23.03 -9.47 -13.76
CA TRP A 320 -22.20 -8.91 -14.83
C TRP A 320 -20.73 -8.84 -14.44
N ILE A 321 -20.44 -8.47 -13.20
CA ILE A 321 -19.07 -8.45 -12.67
C ILE A 321 -18.50 -9.87 -12.60
N TYR A 322 -19.29 -10.85 -12.16
CA TYR A 322 -18.81 -12.23 -12.05
C TYR A 322 -18.58 -12.91 -13.41
N GLN A 323 -19.47 -12.68 -14.39
CA GLN A 323 -19.47 -13.39 -15.68
C GLN A 323 -18.87 -12.58 -16.83
N GLY A 324 -18.72 -11.26 -16.65
CA GLY A 324 -18.49 -10.31 -17.73
C GLY A 324 -19.77 -9.97 -18.49
N THR A 325 -19.80 -8.79 -19.13
CA THR A 325 -20.88 -8.41 -20.05
C THR A 325 -20.39 -7.45 -21.13
N THR A 326 -21.06 -7.50 -22.28
CA THR A 326 -20.96 -6.50 -23.37
C THR A 326 -22.31 -5.84 -23.65
N ARG A 327 -23.30 -6.09 -22.79
CA ARG A 327 -24.69 -5.62 -22.99
C ARG A 327 -24.79 -4.12 -22.79
N HIS A 328 -25.73 -3.51 -23.53
CA HIS A 328 -26.06 -2.08 -23.44
C HIS A 328 -24.86 -1.13 -23.64
N GLY A 329 -23.86 -1.55 -24.42
CA GLY A 329 -22.65 -0.74 -24.67
C GLY A 329 -21.69 -0.64 -23.48
N LYS A 330 -21.96 -1.37 -22.38
CA LYS A 330 -21.05 -1.46 -21.23
C LYS A 330 -20.19 -2.70 -21.38
N LEU A 331 -18.88 -2.50 -21.52
CA LEU A 331 -17.89 -3.57 -21.44
C LEU A 331 -17.48 -3.72 -19.98
N ILE A 332 -17.83 -4.84 -19.36
CA ILE A 332 -17.39 -5.20 -18.01
C ILE A 332 -16.58 -6.49 -18.12
N SER A 333 -15.32 -6.42 -17.70
CA SER A 333 -14.44 -7.57 -17.56
C SER A 333 -15.00 -8.54 -16.51
N CYS A 334 -14.81 -9.84 -16.74
CA CYS A 334 -15.19 -10.85 -15.77
C CYS A 334 -14.19 -10.89 -14.60
N TYR A 335 -14.71 -10.84 -13.38
CA TYR A 335 -13.99 -11.05 -12.13
C TYR A 335 -14.54 -12.31 -11.46
N HIS A 336 -13.89 -13.46 -11.68
CA HIS A 336 -14.28 -14.76 -11.10
C HIS A 336 -13.91 -14.89 -9.60
N ILE A 337 -14.20 -13.85 -8.82
CA ILE A 337 -13.91 -13.81 -7.38
C ILE A 337 -15.14 -14.23 -6.58
N SER A 338 -14.91 -14.96 -5.48
CA SER A 338 -15.96 -15.51 -4.61
C SER A 338 -16.91 -14.47 -4.01
N LEU A 339 -16.49 -13.19 -3.98
CA LEU A 339 -17.33 -12.08 -3.55
C LEU A 339 -18.60 -11.93 -4.40
N PHE A 340 -18.52 -12.10 -5.72
CA PHE A 340 -19.63 -11.91 -6.66
C PHE A 340 -20.31 -13.21 -7.10
N GLU A 341 -19.83 -14.36 -6.62
CA GLU A 341 -20.51 -15.63 -6.84
C GLU A 341 -21.93 -15.59 -6.23
N SER A 342 -22.89 -16.22 -6.93
CA SER A 342 -24.30 -16.24 -6.53
C SER A 342 -24.48 -16.90 -5.16
N ASP A 343 -25.02 -16.15 -4.23
CA ASP A 343 -25.26 -16.59 -2.86
C ASP A 343 -26.69 -17.10 -2.70
N LYS A 344 -26.82 -18.36 -2.25
CA LYS A 344 -28.13 -19.01 -2.13
C LYS A 344 -29.06 -18.30 -1.15
N ILE A 345 -28.53 -17.61 -0.14
CA ILE A 345 -29.34 -16.90 0.86
C ILE A 345 -29.48 -15.43 0.45
N LEU A 346 -28.38 -14.72 0.20
CA LEU A 346 -28.45 -13.29 -0.11
C LEU A 346 -29.16 -13.01 -1.45
N ASP A 347 -28.86 -13.77 -2.51
CA ASP A 347 -29.33 -13.41 -3.85
C ASP A 347 -30.68 -14.08 -4.22
N LYS A 348 -31.01 -15.21 -3.58
CA LYS A 348 -32.22 -16.00 -3.89
C LYS A 348 -33.31 -15.92 -2.82
N LEU A 349 -32.95 -15.91 -1.54
CA LEU A 349 -33.92 -15.93 -0.43
C LEU A 349 -34.22 -14.52 0.10
N LEU A 350 -33.18 -13.72 0.30
CA LEU A 350 -33.30 -12.38 0.84
C LEU A 350 -33.73 -11.37 -0.24
N PHE A 351 -34.37 -10.31 0.23
CA PHE A 351 -34.82 -9.20 -0.59
C PHE A 351 -34.44 -7.90 0.10
N VAL A 352 -33.85 -6.97 -0.64
CA VAL A 352 -33.51 -5.63 -0.16
C VAL A 352 -34.56 -4.66 -0.66
N GLY A 353 -35.31 -4.02 0.24
CA GLY A 353 -36.32 -3.03 -0.16
C GLY A 353 -35.71 -1.77 -0.76
N ASP A 354 -36.48 -1.09 -1.63
CA ASP A 354 -35.99 0.06 -2.41
C ASP A 354 -35.42 1.21 -1.54
N GLU A 355 -35.95 1.41 -0.32
CA GLU A 355 -35.39 2.39 0.63
C GLU A 355 -34.00 1.98 1.15
N LEU A 356 -33.75 0.69 1.37
CA LEU A 356 -32.40 0.21 1.70
C LEU A 356 -31.48 0.28 0.48
N CYS A 357 -31.98 -0.01 -0.73
CA CYS A 357 -31.24 0.21 -1.97
C CYS A 357 -30.85 1.68 -2.16
N ARG A 358 -31.75 2.62 -1.84
CA ARG A 358 -31.48 4.06 -1.81
C ARG A 358 -30.35 4.38 -0.84
N GLN A 359 -30.42 3.86 0.39
CA GLN A 359 -29.37 4.10 1.38
C GLN A 359 -28.03 3.49 0.98
N ILE A 360 -28.01 2.30 0.38
CA ILE A 360 -26.81 1.66 -0.17
C ILE A 360 -26.16 2.54 -1.25
N LYS A 361 -26.97 3.15 -2.13
CA LYS A 361 -26.51 4.11 -3.13
C LYS A 361 -25.75 5.29 -2.52
N GLU A 362 -26.09 5.70 -1.30
CA GLU A 362 -25.41 6.81 -0.64
C GLU A 362 -23.92 6.52 -0.37
N ILE A 363 -23.51 5.24 -0.31
CA ILE A 363 -22.10 4.83 -0.18
C ILE A 363 -21.29 5.27 -1.41
N THR A 364 -21.90 5.27 -2.60
CA THR A 364 -21.24 5.64 -3.86
C THR A 364 -21.18 7.17 -4.06
N ARG A 365 -21.56 7.97 -3.06
CA ARG A 365 -21.38 9.43 -3.08
C ARG A 365 -19.99 9.86 -2.64
N PHE A 366 -19.28 8.98 -1.96
CA PHE A 366 -17.88 9.22 -1.60
C PHE A 366 -17.02 8.83 -2.78
N ASP A 367 -16.11 9.72 -3.17
CA ASP A 367 -15.19 9.45 -4.25
C ASP A 367 -14.03 8.57 -3.74
N PHE A 368 -13.99 7.31 -4.16
CA PHE A 368 -12.97 6.35 -3.76
C PHE A 368 -11.60 6.57 -4.41
N HIS A 369 -11.50 7.48 -5.37
CA HIS A 369 -10.22 7.91 -5.95
C HIS A 369 -9.70 9.18 -5.25
N GLU A 370 -10.55 10.16 -4.96
CA GLU A 370 -10.13 11.43 -4.39
C GLU A 370 -10.38 11.60 -2.88
N ASP A 371 -11.50 11.11 -2.32
CA ASP A 371 -11.85 11.28 -0.90
C ASP A 371 -11.32 10.15 -0.02
N ILE A 372 -11.39 8.92 -0.50
CA ILE A 372 -11.02 7.74 0.29
C ILE A 372 -9.56 7.37 0.01
N SER A 373 -8.64 8.01 0.73
CA SER A 373 -7.23 7.63 0.69
C SER A 373 -7.02 6.17 1.12
N ARG A 374 -5.86 5.59 0.77
CA ARG A 374 -5.46 4.25 1.23
C ARG A 374 -5.56 4.12 2.74
N THR A 375 -5.14 5.15 3.48
CA THR A 375 -5.20 5.19 4.95
C THR A 375 -6.64 5.16 5.46
N VAL A 376 -7.53 5.95 4.84
CA VAL A 376 -8.96 6.00 5.17
C VAL A 376 -9.64 4.65 4.88
N LEU A 377 -9.42 4.05 3.71
CA LEU A 377 -9.95 2.73 3.36
C LEU A 377 -9.50 1.66 4.37
N THR A 378 -8.20 1.59 4.66
CA THR A 378 -7.65 0.66 5.64
C THR A 378 -8.27 0.85 7.03
N HIS A 379 -8.48 2.10 7.45
CA HIS A 379 -9.15 2.40 8.73
C HIS A 379 -10.61 1.93 8.74
N ILE A 380 -11.37 2.18 7.67
CA ILE A 380 -12.79 1.77 7.54
C ILE A 380 -12.95 0.25 7.65
N LEU A 381 -12.09 -0.52 6.97
CA LEU A 381 -12.13 -1.99 7.02
C LEU A 381 -11.77 -2.53 8.41
N GLU A 382 -10.78 -1.93 9.06
CA GLU A 382 -10.41 -2.29 10.44
C GLU A 382 -11.51 -1.98 11.46
N GLU A 383 -12.21 -0.85 11.30
CA GLU A 383 -13.37 -0.54 12.12
C GLU A 383 -14.52 -1.52 11.85
N ALA A 384 -14.72 -1.91 10.58
CA ALA A 384 -15.73 -2.89 10.22
C ALA A 384 -15.53 -4.22 10.95
N VAL A 385 -14.30 -4.74 10.98
CA VAL A 385 -13.94 -5.99 11.69
C VAL A 385 -14.21 -5.87 13.19
N LYS A 386 -13.80 -4.77 13.84
CA LYS A 386 -14.03 -4.56 15.28
C LYS A 386 -15.51 -4.53 15.61
N ASP A 387 -16.30 -3.82 14.83
CA ASP A 387 -17.74 -3.72 15.05
C ASP A 387 -18.43 -5.07 14.85
N LEU A 388 -18.08 -5.81 13.80
CA LEU A 388 -18.62 -7.16 13.55
C LEU A 388 -18.30 -8.12 14.69
N ALA A 389 -17.07 -8.05 15.24
CA ALA A 389 -16.68 -8.85 16.40
C ALA A 389 -17.50 -8.49 17.66
N LEU A 390 -17.94 -7.24 17.82
CA LEU A 390 -18.84 -6.83 18.90
C LEU A 390 -20.27 -7.29 18.64
N LEU A 391 -20.78 -7.15 17.41
CA LEU A 391 -22.13 -7.55 17.02
C LEU A 391 -22.35 -9.04 17.18
N LYS A 392 -21.35 -9.87 16.85
CA LYS A 392 -21.41 -11.33 17.07
C LYS A 392 -21.49 -11.73 18.54
N LYS A 393 -20.90 -10.93 19.45
CA LYS A 393 -20.98 -11.20 20.89
C LYS A 393 -22.31 -10.76 21.48
N ASP A 394 -22.78 -9.60 21.04
CA ASP A 394 -24.00 -9.00 21.55
C ASP A 394 -24.64 -8.07 20.51
N MET A 395 -25.77 -8.55 19.97
CA MET A 395 -26.59 -7.83 19.00
C MET A 395 -27.21 -6.55 19.59
N GLN A 396 -27.26 -6.36 20.91
CA GLN A 396 -27.69 -5.09 21.52
C GLN A 396 -26.70 -3.95 21.26
N ASN A 397 -25.52 -4.24 20.68
CA ASN A 397 -24.57 -3.24 20.22
C ASN A 397 -24.85 -2.73 18.80
N LEU A 398 -25.93 -3.18 18.15
CA LEU A 398 -26.42 -2.62 16.89
C LEU A 398 -26.54 -1.09 16.98
N GLY A 399 -25.71 -0.39 16.18
CA GLY A 399 -25.69 1.07 16.11
C GLY A 399 -24.96 1.79 17.26
N LYS A 400 -24.38 1.08 18.24
CA LYS A 400 -23.55 1.70 19.29
C LYS A 400 -22.12 1.94 18.79
N ARG A 401 -21.78 3.21 18.56
CA ARG A 401 -20.46 3.63 18.08
C ARG A 401 -19.45 3.72 19.22
N ARG A 402 -18.20 3.30 18.95
CA ARG A 402 -17.03 3.71 19.74
C ARG A 402 -16.13 4.58 18.87
N SER A 403 -15.63 5.69 19.43
CA SER A 403 -14.60 6.47 18.75
C SER A 403 -13.28 5.72 18.87
N THR A 404 -12.67 5.37 17.77
CA THR A 404 -11.34 4.75 17.74
C THR A 404 -10.30 5.77 17.29
N ARG A 405 -9.04 5.49 17.63
CA ARG A 405 -7.91 6.32 17.22
C ARG A 405 -7.70 6.19 15.71
N TYR A 406 -7.42 7.31 15.07
CA TYR A 406 -6.94 7.39 13.68
C TYR A 406 -5.46 7.80 13.65
N PRO A 407 -4.62 7.21 12.78
CA PRO A 407 -4.87 5.96 12.06
C PRO A 407 -5.06 4.78 13.04
N SER A 408 -5.53 3.63 12.55
CA SER A 408 -5.81 2.49 13.42
C SER A 408 -4.52 1.94 14.05
N LYS A 409 -4.59 1.44 15.29
CA LYS A 409 -3.42 0.82 15.95
C LYS A 409 -2.86 -0.37 15.17
N ALA A 410 -3.74 -1.16 14.56
CA ALA A 410 -3.35 -2.27 13.70
C ALA A 410 -2.50 -1.79 12.51
N LEU A 411 -2.87 -0.66 11.89
CA LEU A 411 -2.06 -0.05 10.84
C LEU A 411 -0.67 0.33 11.35
N ILE A 412 -0.57 1.05 12.47
CA ILE A 412 0.74 1.45 13.02
C ILE A 412 1.59 0.23 13.37
N HIS A 413 1.00 -0.82 13.97
CA HIS A 413 1.73 -2.04 14.31
C HIS A 413 2.18 -2.85 13.08
N SER A 414 1.60 -2.64 11.91
CA SER A 414 1.99 -3.34 10.68
C SER A 414 3.44 -3.03 10.24
N GLU A 415 4.04 -1.96 10.78
CA GLU A 415 5.48 -1.66 10.61
C GLU A 415 6.37 -2.84 11.05
N SER A 416 5.96 -3.60 12.06
CA SER A 416 6.64 -4.82 12.52
C SER A 416 6.70 -5.93 11.48
N VAL A 417 5.77 -5.95 10.52
CA VAL A 417 5.74 -6.93 9.43
C VAL A 417 6.93 -6.70 8.49
N LYS A 418 7.21 -5.44 8.16
CA LYS A 418 8.36 -5.07 7.33
C LYS A 418 9.67 -5.48 7.99
N VAL A 419 9.78 -5.26 9.31
CA VAL A 419 10.95 -5.69 10.10
C VAL A 419 11.12 -7.20 10.06
N ALA A 420 10.04 -7.96 10.29
CA ALA A 420 10.09 -9.43 10.29
C ALA A 420 10.48 -10.01 8.92
N LEU A 421 9.95 -9.45 7.83
CA LEU A 421 10.28 -9.86 6.46
C LEU A 421 11.76 -9.62 6.15
N ARG A 422 12.29 -8.46 6.55
CA ARG A 422 13.72 -8.15 6.36
C ARG A 422 14.62 -9.03 7.17
N GLU A 423 14.35 -9.21 8.45
CA GLU A 423 15.13 -10.10 9.30
C GLU A 423 15.18 -11.52 8.73
N TYR A 424 14.09 -11.99 8.14
CA TYR A 424 14.06 -13.27 7.45
C TYR A 424 14.95 -13.28 6.19
N LEU A 425 14.80 -12.30 5.30
CA LEU A 425 15.58 -12.21 4.07
C LEU A 425 17.09 -12.07 4.36
N LEU A 426 17.45 -11.30 5.39
CA LEU A 426 18.84 -11.14 5.84
C LEU A 426 19.43 -12.47 6.34
N LYS A 427 18.65 -13.28 7.07
CA LYS A 427 19.09 -14.60 7.54
C LYS A 427 19.27 -15.61 6.40
N LYS A 428 18.50 -15.47 5.33
CA LYS A 428 18.52 -16.36 4.17
C LYS A 428 19.55 -15.99 3.11
N ALA A 429 20.00 -14.74 3.11
CA ALA A 429 21.04 -14.31 2.21
C ALA A 429 22.37 -15.01 2.55
N THR A 430 22.98 -15.59 1.54
CA THR A 430 24.40 -15.99 1.59
C THR A 430 25.24 -14.72 1.43
N PRO A 431 26.07 -14.33 2.41
CA PRO A 431 26.97 -13.20 2.22
C PRO A 431 27.91 -13.49 1.03
N PRO A 432 28.24 -12.50 0.20
CA PRO A 432 29.31 -12.65 -0.78
C PRO A 432 30.60 -12.98 -0.02
N LEU A 433 31.29 -14.04 -0.44
CA LEU A 433 32.42 -14.61 0.26
C LEU A 433 33.69 -13.80 -0.05
N SER A 434 33.79 -12.57 0.48
CA SER A 434 35.06 -11.83 0.53
C SER A 434 35.06 -10.73 1.60
N THR A 435 35.20 -11.12 2.87
CA THR A 435 35.79 -10.26 3.93
C THR A 435 36.84 -11.01 4.75
N THR A 436 37.42 -12.08 4.21
CA THR A 436 38.63 -12.69 4.78
C THR A 436 39.86 -12.14 4.08
N ASP A 437 40.67 -11.44 4.88
CA ASP A 437 42.09 -11.12 4.72
C ASP A 437 42.49 -9.97 3.77
N ILE A 438 42.37 -8.74 4.29
CA ILE A 438 43.45 -7.74 4.11
C ILE A 438 44.14 -7.61 5.48
N THR A 439 44.89 -8.64 5.86
CA THR A 439 46.07 -8.41 6.71
C THR A 439 47.23 -8.11 5.78
N SER A 440 47.88 -6.99 6.07
CA SER A 440 49.16 -6.52 5.53
C SER A 440 50.07 -7.60 4.95
N ASP A 441 50.42 -7.52 3.67
CA ASP A 441 51.82 -7.32 3.29
C ASP A 441 52.04 -6.96 1.81
N THR A 442 53.15 -6.26 1.65
CA THR A 442 53.67 -5.48 0.52
C THR A 442 53.87 -6.18 -0.83
N THR A 443 53.79 -5.35 -1.89
CA THR A 443 54.47 -5.41 -3.21
C THR A 443 54.16 -6.56 -4.17
N SER A 444 53.46 -6.27 -5.27
CA SER A 444 54.04 -6.32 -6.63
C SER A 444 52.99 -6.00 -7.71
N ASP A 445 53.38 -5.13 -8.65
CA ASP A 445 52.72 -4.91 -9.93
C ASP A 445 52.67 -6.21 -10.75
N THR A 446 51.49 -6.68 -11.13
CA THR A 446 51.06 -7.05 -12.50
C THR A 446 49.72 -7.80 -12.49
N THR A 447 48.98 -7.61 -13.59
CA THR A 447 47.78 -8.32 -14.08
C THR A 447 46.40 -7.73 -13.71
N SER A 448 45.86 -7.12 -14.77
CA SER A 448 44.53 -6.61 -15.04
C SER A 448 43.46 -7.71 -15.20
N ASP A 449 42.20 -7.29 -15.01
CA ASP A 449 40.91 -7.84 -15.45
C ASP A 449 40.24 -9.01 -14.71
N THR A 450 40.96 -9.98 -14.14
CA THR A 450 40.31 -11.19 -13.57
C THR A 450 39.60 -10.99 -12.22
N THR A 451 39.99 -9.99 -11.43
CA THR A 451 39.38 -9.69 -10.11
C THR A 451 38.01 -9.02 -10.22
N SER A 452 37.73 -8.30 -11.31
CA SER A 452 36.43 -7.64 -11.50
C SER A 452 35.32 -8.61 -11.92
N GLU A 453 35.66 -9.65 -12.70
CA GLU A 453 34.68 -10.63 -13.18
C GLU A 453 34.21 -11.58 -12.05
N SER A 454 35.10 -11.97 -11.13
CA SER A 454 34.74 -12.82 -9.98
C SER A 454 33.74 -12.12 -9.05
N GLY A 455 34.02 -10.87 -8.64
CA GLY A 455 33.11 -10.10 -7.78
C GLY A 455 31.76 -9.79 -8.43
N ARG A 456 31.73 -9.64 -9.76
CA ARG A 456 30.49 -9.48 -10.53
C ARG A 456 29.67 -10.77 -10.59
N ALA A 457 30.32 -11.92 -10.80
CA ALA A 457 29.65 -13.22 -10.78
C ALA A 457 29.05 -13.51 -9.40
N GLU A 458 29.76 -13.17 -8.32
CA GLU A 458 29.27 -13.29 -6.94
C GLU A 458 28.09 -12.35 -6.65
N THR A 459 28.15 -11.11 -7.11
CA THR A 459 27.04 -10.15 -6.97
C THR A 459 25.80 -10.63 -7.73
N LEU A 460 25.97 -11.17 -8.94
CA LEU A 460 24.88 -11.75 -9.72
C LEU A 460 24.29 -12.99 -9.03
N ALA A 461 25.13 -13.88 -8.49
CA ALA A 461 24.69 -15.05 -7.74
C ALA A 461 23.90 -14.65 -6.47
N TYR A 462 24.33 -13.60 -5.78
CA TYR A 462 23.62 -13.04 -4.63
C TYR A 462 22.21 -12.58 -5.01
N TRP A 463 22.07 -11.72 -6.03
CA TRP A 463 20.76 -11.19 -6.43
C TRP A 463 19.83 -12.27 -6.98
N ARG A 464 20.37 -13.32 -7.64
CA ARG A 464 19.61 -14.50 -8.06
C ARG A 464 19.11 -15.31 -6.86
N SER A 465 19.99 -15.59 -5.90
CA SER A 465 19.61 -16.25 -4.65
C SER A 465 18.53 -15.45 -3.90
N HIS A 466 18.68 -14.12 -3.84
CA HIS A 466 17.69 -13.24 -3.25
C HIS A 466 16.35 -13.26 -3.99
N GLN A 467 16.36 -13.24 -5.33
CA GLN A 467 15.16 -13.38 -6.15
C GLN A 467 14.43 -14.69 -5.85
N GLN A 468 15.16 -15.80 -5.74
CA GLN A 468 14.59 -17.11 -5.43
C GLN A 468 14.00 -17.14 -4.00
N ASN A 469 14.72 -16.58 -3.02
CA ASN A 469 14.24 -16.47 -1.64
C ASN A 469 12.91 -15.72 -1.55
N LEU A 470 12.74 -14.64 -2.33
CA LEU A 470 11.46 -13.91 -2.40
C LEU A 470 10.33 -14.76 -3.01
N LEU A 471 10.62 -15.52 -4.07
CA LEU A 471 9.63 -16.39 -4.72
C LEU A 471 9.17 -17.53 -3.80
N ASP A 472 10.07 -18.06 -2.97
CA ASP A 472 9.80 -19.22 -2.12
C ASP A 472 9.23 -18.86 -0.75
N LEU A 473 9.49 -17.66 -0.24
CA LEU A 473 9.02 -17.17 1.06
C LEU A 473 7.54 -17.47 1.31
N LYS A 474 7.20 -17.92 2.51
CA LYS A 474 5.80 -18.04 2.96
C LYS A 474 5.52 -17.11 4.13
N VAL A 475 4.36 -16.46 4.13
CA VAL A 475 3.92 -15.54 5.19
C VAL A 475 2.50 -15.91 5.60
N LEU A 476 2.31 -16.25 6.88
CA LEU A 476 0.99 -16.55 7.44
C LEU A 476 0.58 -15.53 8.49
N ASP A 477 -0.56 -14.89 8.30
CA ASP A 477 -1.26 -14.17 9.36
C ASP A 477 -2.30 -15.07 10.05
N ARG A 478 -2.06 -15.38 11.33
CA ARG A 478 -2.88 -16.31 12.10
C ARG A 478 -4.26 -15.75 12.50
N ARG A 479 -4.43 -14.44 12.43
CA ARG A 479 -5.67 -13.71 12.75
C ARG A 479 -5.76 -12.51 11.84
N CYS A 480 -6.01 -12.78 10.56
CA CYS A 480 -5.85 -11.78 9.52
C CYS A 480 -6.75 -10.54 9.69
N GLY A 481 -7.89 -10.65 10.38
CA GLY A 481 -8.72 -9.50 10.72
C GLY A 481 -9.13 -8.70 9.48
N SER A 482 -8.63 -7.47 9.35
CA SER A 482 -8.87 -6.59 8.20
C SER A 482 -7.85 -6.75 7.06
N GLY A 483 -6.88 -7.65 7.19
CA GLY A 483 -5.84 -7.92 6.19
C GLY A 483 -4.68 -6.93 6.17
N ILE A 484 -4.61 -5.98 7.13
CA ILE A 484 -3.58 -4.93 7.17
C ILE A 484 -2.16 -5.50 7.09
N PHE A 485 -1.88 -6.56 7.84
CA PHE A 485 -0.55 -7.15 7.90
C PHE A 485 -0.18 -7.82 6.57
N LEU A 486 -1.13 -8.53 5.95
CA LEU A 486 -0.95 -9.14 4.63
C LEU A 486 -0.79 -8.11 3.52
N VAL A 487 -1.56 -7.01 3.54
CA VAL A 487 -1.39 -5.90 2.57
C VAL A 487 -0.04 -5.21 2.77
N THR A 488 0.43 -5.10 4.01
CA THR A 488 1.77 -4.56 4.30
C THR A 488 2.87 -5.48 3.77
N ALA A 489 2.72 -6.80 3.96
CA ALA A 489 3.62 -7.79 3.38
C ALA A 489 3.60 -7.78 1.83
N LEU A 490 2.42 -7.69 1.22
CA LEU A 490 2.24 -7.57 -0.23
C LEU A 490 3.04 -6.38 -0.78
N ASN A 491 2.84 -5.19 -0.20
CA ASN A 491 3.50 -3.97 -0.66
C ASN A 491 5.03 -4.04 -0.47
N PHE A 492 5.48 -4.66 0.63
CA PHE A 492 6.89 -4.91 0.86
C PHE A 492 7.48 -5.83 -0.22
N LEU A 493 6.88 -7.00 -0.45
CA LEU A 493 7.39 -7.97 -1.42
C LEU A 493 7.38 -7.45 -2.86
N LEU A 494 6.37 -6.66 -3.24
CA LEU A 494 6.34 -6.00 -4.55
C LEU A 494 7.52 -5.05 -4.74
N ALA A 495 7.81 -4.22 -3.73
CA ALA A 495 8.93 -3.28 -3.78
C ALA A 495 10.29 -4.00 -3.84
N GLU A 496 10.48 -5.06 -3.04
CA GLU A 496 11.71 -5.85 -3.04
C GLU A 496 11.91 -6.59 -4.38
N HIS A 497 10.85 -7.16 -4.96
CA HIS A 497 10.94 -7.77 -6.29
C HIS A 497 11.31 -6.76 -7.38
N GLU A 498 10.73 -5.56 -7.35
CA GLU A 498 11.06 -4.49 -8.30
C GLU A 498 12.53 -4.08 -8.16
N GLN A 499 13.03 -3.93 -6.93
CA GLN A 499 14.44 -3.61 -6.66
C GLN A 499 15.37 -4.68 -7.23
N VAL A 500 15.10 -5.95 -6.93
CA VAL A 500 15.91 -7.08 -7.41
C VAL A 500 15.92 -7.14 -8.94
N GLN A 501 14.76 -6.98 -9.58
CA GLN A 501 14.66 -6.93 -11.04
C GLN A 501 15.48 -5.77 -11.62
N GLN A 502 15.43 -4.59 -11.01
CA GLN A 502 16.21 -3.43 -11.44
C GLN A 502 17.73 -3.66 -11.29
N LYS A 503 18.18 -4.26 -10.19
CA LYS A 503 19.59 -4.59 -9.95
C LYS A 503 20.10 -5.62 -10.97
N LEU A 504 19.35 -6.70 -11.18
CA LEU A 504 19.66 -7.72 -12.19
C LEU A 504 19.72 -7.11 -13.60
N ARG A 505 18.75 -6.26 -13.98
CA ARG A 505 18.79 -5.52 -15.26
C ARG A 505 20.03 -4.64 -15.39
N THR A 506 20.44 -3.96 -14.32
CA THR A 506 21.60 -3.07 -14.32
C THR A 506 22.90 -3.85 -14.52
N ILE A 507 23.06 -4.95 -13.77
CA ILE A 507 24.20 -5.86 -13.92
C ILE A 507 24.26 -6.42 -15.35
N ARG A 508 23.11 -6.85 -15.92
CA ARG A 508 23.00 -7.37 -17.30
C ARG A 508 23.43 -6.36 -18.36
N LYS A 509 23.00 -5.10 -18.25
CA LYS A 509 23.38 -4.04 -19.20
C LYS A 509 24.88 -3.80 -19.22
N GLN A 510 25.53 -3.92 -18.07
CA GLN A 510 26.97 -3.81 -17.96
C GLN A 510 27.71 -5.05 -18.52
N THR A 511 27.03 -6.19 -18.71
CA THR A 511 27.60 -7.44 -19.26
C THR A 511 27.30 -7.69 -20.73
N GLN A 512 26.60 -6.81 -21.45
CA GLN A 512 26.23 -7.03 -22.85
C GLN A 512 27.46 -7.12 -23.79
N ASP A 513 28.00 -8.32 -23.89
CA ASP A 513 28.59 -8.87 -25.10
C ASP A 513 27.43 -9.38 -25.97
N PRO A 514 27.18 -8.80 -27.17
CA PRO A 514 26.04 -9.13 -28.01
C PRO A 514 25.99 -10.61 -28.46
N ASP A 515 27.08 -11.36 -28.33
CA ASP A 515 27.19 -12.76 -28.74
C ASP A 515 27.01 -13.78 -27.59
N ARG A 516 26.75 -13.33 -26.36
CA ARG A 516 26.63 -14.23 -25.20
C ARG A 516 25.24 -14.90 -25.16
N GLU A 517 25.21 -16.23 -25.24
CA GLU A 517 23.98 -17.02 -25.08
C GLU A 517 23.29 -16.71 -23.74
N ALA A 518 21.94 -16.72 -23.74
CA ALA A 518 21.15 -16.54 -22.53
C ALA A 518 21.55 -17.58 -21.48
N ASP A 519 21.81 -17.13 -20.25
CA ASP A 519 22.22 -18.00 -19.15
C ASP A 519 21.09 -19.00 -18.85
N PRO A 520 21.34 -20.33 -18.93
CA PRO A 520 20.30 -21.35 -18.76
C PRO A 520 19.66 -21.36 -17.35
N ASP A 521 20.35 -20.84 -16.34
CA ASP A 521 19.86 -20.78 -14.95
C ASP A 521 19.09 -19.48 -14.65
N GLU A 522 18.83 -18.65 -15.67
CA GLU A 522 18.22 -17.33 -15.51
C GLU A 522 16.69 -17.39 -15.42
N LEU A 523 16.15 -16.89 -14.31
CA LEU A 523 14.71 -16.73 -14.14
C LEU A 523 14.16 -15.63 -15.06
N PRO A 524 13.05 -15.88 -15.78
CA PRO A 524 12.43 -14.86 -16.62
C PRO A 524 11.94 -13.70 -15.76
N GLU A 525 12.05 -12.50 -16.32
CA GLU A 525 11.52 -11.32 -15.66
C GLU A 525 9.99 -11.35 -15.65
N LYS A 526 9.41 -11.30 -14.45
CA LYS A 526 7.96 -11.27 -14.25
C LYS A 526 7.45 -9.84 -14.38
N THR A 527 6.35 -9.67 -15.11
CA THR A 527 5.56 -8.44 -15.11
C THR A 527 4.97 -8.16 -13.72
N THR A 528 4.58 -6.91 -13.46
CA THR A 528 3.93 -6.54 -12.19
C THR A 528 2.68 -7.39 -11.90
N ALA A 529 1.88 -7.70 -12.93
CA ALA A 529 0.69 -8.53 -12.75
C ALA A 529 1.04 -9.98 -12.36
N GLU A 530 2.08 -10.56 -12.97
CA GLU A 530 2.58 -11.90 -12.62
C GLU A 530 3.18 -11.95 -11.22
N LEU A 531 3.89 -10.90 -10.79
CA LEU A 531 4.39 -10.77 -9.42
C LEU A 531 3.23 -10.70 -8.41
N VAL A 532 2.21 -9.88 -8.69
CA VAL A 532 1.01 -9.79 -7.84
C VAL A 532 0.33 -11.15 -7.71
N SER A 533 0.10 -11.86 -8.82
CA SER A 533 -0.48 -13.20 -8.79
C SER A 533 0.38 -14.16 -7.97
N HIS A 534 1.69 -14.18 -8.19
CA HIS A 534 2.63 -15.03 -7.46
C HIS A 534 2.58 -14.74 -5.96
N ILE A 535 2.64 -13.48 -5.56
CA ILE A 535 2.64 -13.09 -4.14
C ILE A 535 1.33 -13.52 -3.46
N LEU A 536 0.18 -13.25 -4.09
CA LEU A 536 -1.12 -13.60 -3.53
C LEU A 536 -1.37 -15.11 -3.45
N GLN A 537 -0.88 -15.90 -4.42
CA GLN A 537 -1.15 -17.33 -4.52
C GLN A 537 -0.09 -18.19 -3.83
N HIS A 538 1.15 -17.71 -3.72
CA HIS A 538 2.28 -18.52 -3.28
C HIS A 538 3.05 -17.93 -2.11
N ASN A 539 2.93 -16.65 -1.78
CA ASN A 539 3.65 -16.08 -0.62
C ASN A 539 2.73 -15.80 0.56
N LEU A 540 1.53 -15.27 0.33
CA LEU A 540 0.65 -14.79 1.40
C LEU A 540 -0.44 -15.79 1.77
N TYR A 541 -0.58 -16.04 3.07
CA TYR A 541 -1.55 -16.94 3.67
C TYR A 541 -2.18 -16.27 4.89
N GLY A 542 -3.43 -16.58 5.18
CA GLY A 542 -4.15 -15.98 6.30
C GLY A 542 -5.28 -16.85 6.80
N CYS A 543 -5.57 -16.78 8.09
CA CYS A 543 -6.80 -17.33 8.64
C CYS A 543 -7.43 -16.43 9.69
N ASP A 544 -8.75 -16.52 9.80
CA ASP A 544 -9.52 -15.94 10.90
C ASP A 544 -10.74 -16.82 11.21
N ARG A 545 -11.17 -16.83 12.46
CA ARG A 545 -12.36 -17.59 12.89
C ARG A 545 -13.66 -16.94 12.41
N ALA A 546 -13.65 -15.63 12.20
CA ALA A 546 -14.79 -14.91 11.67
C ALA A 546 -14.74 -14.89 10.13
N ILE A 547 -15.76 -15.48 9.50
CA ILE A 547 -15.93 -15.43 8.04
C ILE A 547 -15.88 -14.00 7.51
N GLU A 548 -16.42 -13.03 8.23
CA GLU A 548 -16.45 -11.64 7.80
C GLU A 548 -15.05 -11.02 7.80
N SER A 549 -14.17 -11.41 8.74
CA SER A 549 -12.76 -11.00 8.74
C SER A 549 -12.04 -11.58 7.51
N VAL A 550 -12.28 -12.85 7.20
CA VAL A 550 -11.73 -13.51 6.00
C VAL A 550 -12.20 -12.78 4.74
N GLU A 551 -13.50 -12.50 4.61
CA GLU A 551 -14.05 -11.77 3.46
C GLU A 551 -13.53 -10.34 3.36
N ILE A 552 -13.40 -9.61 4.48
CA ILE A 552 -12.82 -8.26 4.51
C ILE A 552 -11.33 -8.29 4.13
N THR A 553 -10.57 -9.29 4.60
CA THR A 553 -9.17 -9.48 4.23
C THR A 553 -9.03 -9.71 2.72
N ARG A 554 -9.87 -10.58 2.14
CA ARG A 554 -9.88 -10.83 0.69
C ARG A 554 -10.24 -9.56 -0.09
N LEU A 555 -11.28 -8.83 0.35
CA LEU A 555 -11.65 -7.54 -0.23
C LEU A 555 -10.47 -6.56 -0.20
N HIS A 556 -9.80 -6.41 0.94
CA HIS A 556 -8.67 -5.49 1.08
C HIS A 556 -7.53 -5.84 0.13
N LEU A 557 -7.20 -7.13 -0.04
CA LEU A 557 -6.18 -7.59 -0.98
C LEU A 557 -6.60 -7.34 -2.44
N TRP A 558 -7.85 -7.58 -2.82
CA TRP A 558 -8.34 -7.26 -4.17
C TRP A 558 -8.31 -5.77 -4.46
N LEU A 559 -8.83 -4.93 -3.55
CA LEU A 559 -8.77 -3.46 -3.69
C LEU A 559 -7.32 -2.98 -3.76
N ALA A 560 -6.42 -3.63 -3.02
CA ALA A 560 -5.00 -3.32 -3.08
C ALA A 560 -4.32 -3.76 -4.38
N THR A 561 -4.89 -4.64 -5.19
CA THR A 561 -4.16 -5.24 -6.33
C THR A 561 -4.83 -5.04 -7.68
N ILE A 562 -6.10 -4.66 -7.73
CA ILE A 562 -6.88 -4.59 -8.97
C ILE A 562 -6.29 -3.66 -10.04
N GLN A 563 -5.69 -2.53 -9.64
CA GLN A 563 -5.02 -1.61 -10.57
C GLN A 563 -3.70 -2.18 -11.13
N LEU A 564 -3.05 -3.08 -10.39
CA LEU A 564 -1.78 -3.71 -10.79
C LEU A 564 -2.02 -5.01 -11.57
N ASN A 565 -3.10 -5.72 -11.26
CA ASN A 565 -3.53 -6.95 -11.91
C ASN A 565 -5.06 -6.96 -12.08
N PRO A 566 -5.57 -6.48 -13.22
CA PRO A 566 -7.00 -6.45 -13.50
C PRO A 566 -7.67 -7.82 -13.60
N ALA A 567 -6.92 -8.92 -13.78
CA ALA A 567 -7.51 -10.25 -13.84
C ALA A 567 -8.05 -10.71 -12.47
N LEU A 568 -7.45 -10.20 -11.38
CA LEU A 568 -7.59 -10.70 -10.01
C LEU A 568 -7.27 -12.20 -9.88
N VAL A 569 -6.98 -12.64 -8.67
CA VAL A 569 -6.77 -14.07 -8.37
C VAL A 569 -7.74 -14.50 -7.28
N SER A 570 -8.15 -15.77 -7.30
CA SER A 570 -8.89 -16.35 -6.18
C SER A 570 -7.97 -16.40 -4.96
N LEU A 571 -8.53 -15.99 -3.81
CA LEU A 571 -7.88 -15.98 -2.51
C LEU A 571 -8.46 -17.04 -1.57
N ASP A 572 -9.38 -17.87 -2.05
CA ASP A 572 -10.14 -18.80 -1.20
C ASP A 572 -9.26 -19.89 -0.59
N PHE A 573 -8.24 -20.33 -1.34
CA PHE A 573 -7.25 -21.29 -0.86
C PHE A 573 -6.28 -20.66 0.16
N ASN A 574 -5.83 -19.43 -0.05
CA ASN A 574 -4.78 -18.83 0.77
C ASN A 574 -5.32 -18.15 2.04
N ILE A 575 -6.55 -17.62 1.98
CA ILE A 575 -7.18 -16.87 3.07
C ILE A 575 -8.41 -17.67 3.53
N GLN A 576 -8.31 -18.36 4.66
CA GLN A 576 -9.29 -19.37 5.08
C GLN A 576 -10.02 -19.03 6.39
N VAL A 577 -11.21 -19.60 6.57
CA VAL A 577 -11.93 -19.54 7.85
C VAL A 577 -11.42 -20.64 8.76
N GLY A 578 -10.98 -20.27 9.96
CA GLY A 578 -10.51 -21.22 10.97
C GLY A 578 -9.37 -20.66 11.79
N ASP A 579 -8.57 -21.57 12.33
CA ASP A 579 -7.29 -21.26 12.95
C ASP A 579 -6.16 -22.04 12.25
N PRO A 580 -4.89 -21.69 12.50
CA PRO A 580 -3.78 -22.30 11.78
C PRO A 580 -3.67 -23.82 11.92
N ALA A 581 -4.31 -24.42 12.93
CA ALA A 581 -4.29 -25.87 13.13
C ALA A 581 -5.37 -26.60 12.31
N THR A 582 -6.36 -25.86 11.80
CA THR A 582 -7.52 -26.40 11.07
C THR A 582 -7.52 -26.04 9.60
N CYS A 583 -6.84 -24.95 9.22
CA CYS A 583 -6.73 -24.52 7.83
C CYS A 583 -5.73 -25.41 7.07
N ASP A 584 -6.08 -25.79 5.84
CA ASP A 584 -5.21 -26.56 4.94
C ASP A 584 -4.64 -25.63 3.85
N PHE A 585 -3.42 -25.14 4.07
CA PHE A 585 -2.71 -24.30 3.12
C PHE A 585 -1.87 -25.09 2.10
N GLY A 586 -2.06 -26.41 2.05
CA GLY A 586 -1.37 -27.33 1.15
C GLY A 586 0.02 -27.76 1.63
N SER A 587 0.53 -28.82 1.01
CA SER A 587 1.78 -29.47 1.38
C SER A 587 3.00 -28.55 1.26
N ALA A 588 3.05 -27.68 0.24
CA ALA A 588 4.16 -26.76 0.05
C ALA A 588 4.31 -25.76 1.20
N PHE A 589 3.19 -25.26 1.74
CA PHE A 589 3.21 -24.37 2.89
C PHE A 589 3.60 -25.12 4.16
N GLN A 590 3.08 -26.34 4.35
CA GLN A 590 3.44 -27.19 5.49
C GLN A 590 4.94 -27.52 5.50
N GLN A 591 5.50 -27.85 4.35
CA GLN A 591 6.94 -28.09 4.19
C GLN A 591 7.76 -26.83 4.52
N ALA A 592 7.32 -25.65 4.08
CA ALA A 592 7.99 -24.39 4.41
C ALA A 592 7.98 -24.12 5.92
N ILE A 593 6.87 -24.40 6.62
CA ILE A 593 6.85 -24.32 8.10
C ILE A 593 7.87 -25.26 8.73
N GLU A 594 7.93 -26.51 8.28
CA GLU A 594 8.83 -27.53 8.83
C GLU A 594 10.30 -27.19 8.60
N GLN A 595 10.62 -26.53 7.49
CA GLN A 595 11.96 -26.08 7.13
C GLN A 595 12.36 -24.74 7.78
N GLY A 596 11.43 -24.08 8.49
CA GLY A 596 11.65 -22.74 9.06
C GLY A 596 11.57 -21.61 8.04
N ASP A 597 10.97 -21.88 6.88
CA ASP A 597 10.88 -21.00 5.72
C ASP A 597 9.53 -20.29 5.58
N ALA A 598 8.80 -20.22 6.70
CA ALA A 598 7.57 -19.47 6.84
C ALA A 598 7.68 -18.43 7.96
N ILE A 599 7.25 -17.21 7.67
CA ILE A 599 7.09 -16.13 8.63
C ILE A 599 5.67 -16.15 9.16
N ILE A 600 5.54 -16.21 10.48
CA ILE A 600 4.25 -16.26 11.15
C ILE A 600 3.97 -14.93 11.84
N LEU A 601 2.96 -14.22 11.35
CA LEU A 601 2.51 -12.91 11.85
C LEU A 601 1.40 -13.09 12.91
N GLY A 602 1.36 -12.15 13.86
CA GLY A 602 0.38 -12.13 14.94
C GLY A 602 0.74 -13.09 16.10
N LYS A 603 1.15 -12.52 17.24
CA LYS A 603 1.23 -13.23 18.53
C LYS A 603 0.04 -12.86 19.41
#